data_AF-A0A7S3FWG8-F1
#
_entry.id   AF-A0A7S3FWG8-F1
#
_cell.length_a   1.000
_cell.length_b   1.000
_cell.length_c   1.000
_cell.angle_alpha   90.00
_cell.angle_beta   90.00
_cell.angle_gamma   90.00
#
_symmetry.space_group_name_H-M   'P 1'
#
loop_
_entity.id
_entity.type
_entity.pdbx_description
1 polymer ?
#
loop_
_entity_poly.entity_id
_entity_poly.type
_entity_poly.pdbx_seq_one_letter_code
_entity_poly.pdbx_strand_id
1 'polypeptide(L)'
;MFKAMLKEMLKQERSIYPHEIDDREIMVARKSCSHLYSVLGDLEFKLQNTKIVIKPEGYLYHMGGQNKDCFIGIESIPDSMNQFRLGTIFLRNFYVALDYELNFINIGVNAGSSERAKAYIEGRALRPNDDGSNTGARLAIILTVLLTMFSIAIIFFIKGSRELKKTNGAVVKVKQAKISTNIQDEGSRSDSLIQTAEPESLDEDDK
;
A
#
# COMPACT_ATOMS: atom_id res chain seq x y z
N MET A 1 -9.46 -31.58 -5.75
CA MET A 1 -10.16 -30.33 -6.15
C MET A 1 -10.28 -30.15 -7.66
N PHE A 2 -9.20 -30.33 -8.42
CA PHE A 2 -9.18 -30.19 -9.89
C PHE A 2 -10.39 -30.85 -10.58
N LYS A 3 -10.68 -32.12 -10.27
CA LYS A 3 -11.84 -32.87 -10.80
C LYS A 3 -13.20 -32.20 -10.53
N ALA A 4 -13.37 -31.57 -9.36
CA ALA A 4 -14.61 -30.87 -9.03
C ALA A 4 -14.79 -29.62 -9.89
N MET A 5 -13.71 -28.86 -10.10
CA MET A 5 -13.72 -27.69 -10.96
C MET A 5 -13.91 -28.05 -12.44
N LEU A 6 -13.23 -29.09 -12.92
CA LEU A 6 -13.47 -29.64 -14.25
C LEU A 6 -14.94 -30.01 -14.44
N LYS A 7 -15.55 -30.67 -13.45
CA LYS A 7 -16.98 -31.02 -13.47
C LYS A 7 -17.89 -29.79 -13.55
N GLU A 8 -17.58 -28.72 -12.82
CA GLU A 8 -18.35 -27.47 -12.90
C GLU A 8 -18.18 -26.76 -14.25
N MET A 9 -16.95 -26.68 -14.76
CA MET A 9 -16.67 -26.09 -16.07
C MET A 9 -17.32 -26.86 -17.22
N LEU A 10 -17.35 -28.19 -17.14
CA LEU A 10 -18.04 -29.07 -18.10
C LEU A 10 -19.55 -28.82 -18.20
N LYS A 11 -20.19 -28.24 -17.17
CA LYS A 11 -21.60 -27.84 -17.25
C LYS A 11 -21.79 -26.64 -18.18
N GLN A 12 -20.78 -25.79 -18.32
CA GLN A 12 -20.81 -24.59 -19.15
C GLN A 12 -20.29 -24.88 -20.56
N GLU A 13 -19.17 -25.60 -20.67
CA GLU A 13 -18.54 -25.95 -21.94
C GLU A 13 -18.14 -27.44 -21.98
N ARG A 14 -18.82 -28.21 -22.81
CA ARG A 14 -18.63 -29.67 -22.91
C ARG A 14 -17.37 -30.09 -23.66
N SER A 15 -16.75 -29.17 -24.40
CA SER A 15 -15.51 -29.45 -25.13
C SER A 15 -14.25 -29.41 -24.27
N ILE A 16 -14.37 -29.12 -22.97
CA ILE A 16 -13.25 -29.16 -22.02
C ILE A 16 -12.88 -30.61 -21.72
N TYR A 17 -11.59 -30.92 -21.72
CA TYR A 17 -11.05 -32.23 -21.37
C TYR A 17 -9.71 -32.06 -20.63
N PRO A 18 -9.34 -33.00 -19.74
CA PRO A 18 -8.00 -33.03 -19.16
C PRO A 18 -6.99 -33.49 -20.22
N HIS A 19 -5.83 -32.85 -20.25
CA HIS A 19 -4.69 -33.20 -21.08
C HIS A 19 -3.46 -33.32 -20.18
N GLU A 20 -2.64 -34.34 -20.39
CA GLU A 20 -1.47 -34.60 -19.56
C GLU A 20 -0.22 -33.95 -20.16
N ILE A 21 0.45 -33.13 -19.37
CA ILE A 21 1.72 -32.48 -19.70
C ILE A 21 2.64 -32.63 -18.48
N ASP A 22 3.80 -33.26 -18.65
CA ASP A 22 4.80 -33.43 -17.59
C ASP A 22 4.22 -34.02 -16.28
N ASP A 23 3.48 -35.12 -16.39
CA ASP A 23 2.78 -35.81 -15.28
C ASP A 23 1.74 -34.94 -14.53
N ARG A 24 1.23 -33.89 -15.18
CA ARG A 24 0.17 -33.03 -14.65
C ARG A 24 -1.00 -32.94 -15.63
N GLU A 25 -2.21 -33.01 -15.10
CA GLU A 25 -3.41 -32.74 -15.88
C GLU A 25 -3.66 -31.22 -15.96
N ILE A 26 -3.71 -30.70 -17.18
CA ILE A 26 -4.20 -29.36 -17.51
C ILE A 26 -5.55 -29.45 -18.21
N MET A 27 -6.41 -28.46 -18.02
CA MET A 27 -7.68 -28.39 -18.75
C MET A 27 -7.52 -27.70 -20.10
N VAL A 28 -8.01 -28.35 -21.16
CA VAL A 28 -7.95 -27.86 -22.55
C VAL A 28 -9.34 -27.92 -23.16
N ALA A 29 -9.69 -26.94 -23.99
CA ALA A 29 -10.97 -26.89 -24.70
C ALA A 29 -10.75 -26.89 -26.22
N ARG A 30 -11.54 -27.67 -26.96
CA ARG A 30 -11.51 -27.71 -28.45
C ARG A 30 -12.27 -26.54 -29.10
N LYS A 31 -12.11 -25.34 -28.52
CA LYS A 31 -12.75 -24.09 -28.92
C LYS A 31 -11.72 -22.98 -28.78
N SER A 32 -11.88 -21.92 -29.57
CA SER A 32 -11.03 -20.73 -29.46
C SER A 32 -11.22 -20.06 -28.10
N CYS A 33 -10.16 -19.45 -27.55
CA CYS A 33 -10.30 -18.72 -26.28
C CYS A 33 -11.32 -17.58 -26.38
N SER A 34 -11.44 -16.94 -27.56
CA SER A 34 -12.43 -15.89 -27.80
C SER A 34 -13.87 -16.33 -27.53
N HIS A 35 -14.22 -17.57 -27.88
CA HIS A 35 -15.53 -18.13 -27.59
C HIS A 35 -15.70 -18.37 -26.08
N LEU A 36 -14.65 -18.86 -25.43
CA LEU A 36 -14.68 -19.19 -24.01
C LEU A 36 -14.71 -17.95 -23.11
N TYR A 37 -14.26 -16.79 -23.59
CA TYR A 37 -14.35 -15.54 -22.84
C TYR A 37 -15.78 -15.18 -22.43
N SER A 38 -16.77 -15.50 -23.26
CA SER A 38 -18.19 -15.24 -22.98
C SER A 38 -18.93 -16.40 -22.33
N VAL A 39 -18.32 -17.60 -22.29
CA VAL A 39 -18.98 -18.82 -21.81
C VAL A 39 -18.58 -19.15 -20.39
N LEU A 40 -17.29 -19.03 -20.08
CA LEU A 40 -16.77 -19.37 -18.76
C LEU A 40 -16.99 -18.21 -17.78
N GLY A 41 -17.25 -18.56 -16.53
CA GLY A 41 -17.36 -17.60 -15.44
C GLY A 41 -16.01 -17.09 -14.93
N ASP A 42 -16.06 -16.06 -14.11
CA ASP A 42 -14.90 -15.54 -13.40
C ASP A 42 -14.38 -16.56 -12.38
N LEU A 43 -13.05 -16.63 -12.22
CA LEU A 43 -12.42 -17.37 -11.13
C LEU A 43 -12.30 -16.48 -9.90
N GLU A 44 -12.93 -16.91 -8.81
CA GLU A 44 -12.97 -16.17 -7.56
C GLU A 44 -12.18 -16.91 -6.47
N PHE A 45 -11.26 -16.20 -5.83
CA PHE A 45 -10.50 -16.69 -4.68
C PHE A 45 -10.70 -15.75 -3.51
N LYS A 46 -10.98 -16.28 -2.33
CA LYS A 46 -11.08 -15.49 -1.12
C LYS A 46 -9.81 -15.69 -0.29
N LEU A 47 -9.01 -14.63 -0.17
CA LEU A 47 -7.85 -14.57 0.72
C LEU A 47 -8.21 -13.63 1.88
N GLN A 48 -8.48 -14.22 3.04
CA GLN A 48 -8.92 -13.48 4.24
C GLN A 48 -10.16 -12.60 3.95
N ASN A 49 -10.01 -11.27 4.00
CA ASN A 49 -11.06 -10.27 3.75
C ASN A 49 -11.02 -9.71 2.32
N THR A 50 -10.16 -10.26 1.47
CA THR A 50 -9.97 -9.82 0.10
C THR A 50 -10.46 -10.90 -0.86
N LYS A 51 -11.34 -10.52 -1.77
CA LYS A 51 -11.79 -11.35 -2.88
C LYS A 51 -11.00 -10.98 -4.13
N ILE A 52 -10.31 -11.95 -4.69
CA ILE A 52 -9.53 -11.83 -5.92
C ILE A 52 -10.36 -12.45 -7.04
N VAL A 53 -10.55 -11.69 -8.11
CA VAL A 53 -11.35 -12.12 -9.26
C VAL A 53 -10.50 -12.07 -10.52
N ILE A 54 -10.44 -13.19 -11.25
CA ILE A 54 -9.75 -13.30 -12.54
C ILE A 54 -10.81 -13.64 -13.60
N LYS A 55 -10.95 -12.78 -14.61
CA LYS A 55 -11.86 -13.01 -15.73
C LYS A 55 -11.33 -14.08 -16.68
N PRO A 56 -12.18 -14.69 -17.52
CA PRO A 56 -11.76 -15.66 -18.54
C PRO A 56 -10.51 -15.29 -19.34
N GLU A 57 -10.38 -14.06 -19.82
CA GLU A 57 -9.20 -13.60 -20.55
C GLU A 57 -7.92 -13.67 -19.71
N GLY A 58 -8.07 -13.50 -18.40
CA GLY A 58 -7.03 -13.55 -17.39
C GLY A 58 -6.46 -14.94 -17.17
N TYR A 59 -7.24 -16.01 -17.33
CA TYR A 59 -6.78 -17.38 -17.07
C TYR A 59 -6.76 -18.30 -18.29
N LEU A 60 -7.27 -17.87 -19.43
CA LEU A 60 -7.20 -18.60 -20.69
C LEU A 60 -5.95 -18.19 -21.49
N TYR A 61 -5.41 -19.11 -22.28
CA TYR A 61 -4.27 -18.83 -23.16
C TYR A 61 -4.17 -19.86 -24.30
N HIS A 62 -3.33 -19.55 -25.29
CA HIS A 62 -2.94 -20.49 -26.34
C HIS A 62 -1.47 -20.81 -26.20
N MET A 63 -1.08 -22.05 -26.48
CA MET A 63 0.33 -22.39 -26.70
C MET A 63 0.73 -22.07 -28.14
N GLY A 64 1.99 -21.68 -28.34
CA GLY A 64 2.52 -21.38 -29.67
C GLY A 64 2.30 -22.56 -30.63
N GLY A 65 1.68 -22.31 -31.80
CA GLY A 65 1.38 -23.33 -32.80
C GLY A 65 0.06 -24.07 -32.61
N GLN A 66 -0.70 -23.83 -31.53
CA GLN A 66 -2.00 -24.45 -31.28
C GLN A 66 -3.10 -23.39 -31.13
N ASN A 67 -3.46 -22.75 -32.25
CA ASN A 67 -4.48 -21.68 -32.27
C ASN A 67 -5.93 -22.21 -32.21
N LYS A 68 -6.14 -23.53 -32.30
CA LYS A 68 -7.48 -24.14 -32.33
C LYS A 68 -7.97 -24.52 -30.94
N ASP A 69 -7.05 -24.88 -30.06
CA ASP A 69 -7.34 -25.35 -28.72
C ASP A 69 -6.98 -24.25 -27.72
N CYS A 70 -7.87 -24.03 -26.76
CA CYS A 70 -7.66 -23.04 -25.70
C CYS A 70 -7.29 -23.76 -24.40
N PHE A 71 -6.19 -23.32 -23.79
CA PHE A 71 -5.72 -23.83 -22.52
C PHE A 71 -6.34 -23.02 -21.39
N ILE A 72 -6.80 -23.74 -20.38
CA ILE A 72 -7.30 -23.16 -19.14
C ILE A 72 -6.16 -23.25 -18.12
N GLY A 73 -5.78 -22.09 -17.59
CA GLY A 73 -4.66 -21.89 -16.68
C GLY A 73 -4.81 -22.48 -15.28
N ILE A 74 -5.26 -23.72 -15.20
CA ILE A 74 -5.45 -24.47 -13.97
C ILE A 74 -4.98 -25.89 -14.18
N GLU A 75 -4.10 -26.33 -13.28
CA GLU A 75 -3.44 -27.62 -13.34
C GLU A 75 -3.75 -28.44 -12.08
N SER A 76 -3.74 -29.76 -12.23
CA SER A 76 -3.75 -30.67 -11.10
C SER A 76 -2.43 -30.60 -10.34
N ILE A 77 -2.51 -30.69 -9.02
CA ILE A 77 -1.36 -30.97 -8.15
C ILE A 77 -1.57 -32.33 -7.49
N PRO A 78 -0.51 -33.06 -7.13
CA PRO A 78 -0.61 -34.28 -6.35
C PRO A 78 -1.48 -34.08 -5.10
N ASP A 79 -2.46 -34.96 -4.89
CA ASP A 79 -3.42 -34.88 -3.78
C ASP A 79 -2.74 -34.96 -2.40
N SER A 80 -1.49 -35.46 -2.34
CA SER A 80 -0.66 -35.44 -1.13
C SER A 80 -0.32 -34.03 -0.65
N MET A 81 -0.43 -33.01 -1.52
CA MET A 81 -0.13 -31.63 -1.21
C MET A 81 -1.44 -30.84 -1.03
N ASN A 82 -1.85 -30.66 0.21
CA ASN A 82 -3.05 -29.87 0.56
C ASN A 82 -2.78 -28.35 0.50
N GLN A 83 -2.35 -27.85 -0.66
CA GLN A 83 -1.99 -26.45 -0.85
C GLN A 83 -2.48 -25.92 -2.21
N PHE A 84 -2.61 -24.62 -2.35
CA PHE A 84 -2.79 -23.97 -3.65
C PHE A 84 -1.47 -23.44 -4.16
N ARG A 85 -1.20 -23.61 -5.46
CA ARG A 85 -0.02 -23.02 -6.11
C ARG A 85 -0.48 -21.95 -7.09
N LEU A 86 -0.16 -20.71 -6.77
CA LEU A 86 -0.45 -19.55 -7.61
C LEU A 86 0.72 -19.34 -8.57
N GLY A 87 0.62 -19.92 -9.75
CA GLY A 87 1.69 -19.90 -10.76
C GLY A 87 1.60 -18.73 -11.74
N THR A 88 2.12 -18.94 -12.94
CA THR A 88 2.24 -17.93 -14.02
C THR A 88 0.92 -17.23 -14.35
N ILE A 89 -0.21 -17.94 -14.29
CA ILE A 89 -1.53 -17.38 -14.59
C ILE A 89 -1.92 -16.33 -13.55
N PHE A 90 -1.60 -16.58 -12.29
CA PHE A 90 -1.79 -15.60 -11.23
C PHE A 90 -0.85 -14.41 -11.42
N LEU A 91 0.45 -14.66 -11.60
CA LEU A 91 1.48 -13.62 -11.77
C LEU A 91 1.28 -12.75 -13.03
N ARG A 92 0.62 -13.29 -14.06
CA ARG A 92 0.22 -12.50 -15.23
C ARG A 92 -0.81 -11.42 -14.90
N ASN A 93 -1.70 -11.71 -13.96
CA ASN A 93 -2.80 -10.81 -13.58
C ASN A 93 -2.46 -9.91 -12.39
N PHE A 94 -1.44 -10.27 -11.60
CA PHE A 94 -1.08 -9.55 -10.38
C PHE A 94 0.42 -9.38 -10.24
N TYR A 95 0.83 -8.19 -9.82
CA TYR A 95 2.16 -7.96 -9.26
C TYR A 95 2.20 -8.47 -7.83
N VAL A 96 3.25 -9.20 -7.51
CA VAL A 96 3.48 -9.72 -6.16
C VAL A 96 4.77 -9.10 -5.64
N ALA A 97 4.69 -8.39 -4.52
CA ALA A 97 5.85 -7.93 -3.78
C ALA A 97 5.89 -8.65 -2.43
N LEU A 98 7.07 -9.18 -2.10
CA LEU A 98 7.32 -9.91 -0.86
C LEU A 98 8.06 -8.96 0.08
N ASP A 99 7.44 -8.64 1.21
CA ASP A 99 8.06 -7.83 2.25
C ASP A 99 8.44 -8.75 3.42
N TYR A 100 9.75 -8.97 3.56
CA TYR A 100 10.31 -9.86 4.57
C TYR A 100 10.41 -9.20 5.95
N GLU A 101 10.46 -7.88 6.04
CA GLU A 101 10.55 -7.17 7.32
C GLU A 101 9.24 -7.26 8.08
N LEU A 102 8.15 -7.04 7.36
CA LEU A 102 6.78 -7.06 7.90
C LEU A 102 6.09 -8.41 7.70
N ASN A 103 6.77 -9.41 7.13
CA ASN A 103 6.27 -10.76 6.85
C ASN A 103 4.91 -10.76 6.12
N PHE A 104 4.79 -9.98 5.04
CA PHE A 104 3.55 -9.88 4.29
C PHE A 104 3.76 -9.91 2.77
N ILE A 105 2.69 -10.30 2.08
CA ILE A 105 2.65 -10.40 0.62
C ILE A 105 1.73 -9.28 0.11
N ASN A 106 2.30 -8.38 -0.67
CA ASN A 106 1.58 -7.36 -1.39
C ASN A 106 1.14 -7.88 -2.74
N ILE A 107 -0.15 -7.76 -3.03
CA ILE A 107 -0.74 -8.17 -4.31
C ILE A 107 -1.35 -6.92 -4.95
N GLY A 108 -0.73 -6.45 -6.03
CA GLY A 108 -1.23 -5.36 -6.86
C GLY A 108 -1.87 -5.91 -8.13
N VAL A 109 -2.96 -5.31 -8.61
CA VAL A 109 -3.54 -5.67 -9.91
C VAL A 109 -2.57 -5.26 -11.00
N ASN A 110 -2.26 -6.18 -11.91
CA ASN A 110 -1.45 -5.88 -13.09
C ASN A 110 -2.33 -5.30 -14.22
N ALA A 111 -3.06 -4.22 -13.91
CA ALA A 111 -3.98 -3.61 -14.85
C ALA A 111 -3.19 -2.91 -15.97
N GLY A 112 -3.40 -3.34 -17.22
CA GLY A 112 -2.83 -2.67 -18.39
C GLY A 112 -1.47 -3.15 -18.87
N SER A 113 -0.84 -4.13 -18.22
CA SER A 113 0.38 -4.77 -18.78
C SER A 113 0.11 -5.61 -20.03
N SER A 114 -1.13 -6.08 -20.19
CA SER A 114 -1.55 -6.89 -21.32
C SER A 114 -3.05 -6.76 -21.53
N GLU A 115 -3.49 -6.86 -22.79
CA GLU A 115 -4.91 -7.03 -23.11
C GLU A 115 -5.54 -8.25 -22.41
N ARG A 116 -4.71 -9.23 -22.01
CA ARG A 116 -5.12 -10.46 -21.32
C ARG A 116 -5.05 -10.36 -19.80
N ALA A 117 -4.52 -9.28 -19.23
CA ALA A 117 -4.53 -9.07 -17.78
C ALA A 117 -5.90 -8.50 -17.38
N LYS A 118 -6.84 -9.39 -17.06
CA LYS A 118 -8.23 -9.05 -16.71
C LYS A 118 -8.54 -9.61 -15.34
N ALA A 119 -8.08 -8.90 -14.33
CA ALA A 119 -8.35 -9.24 -12.94
C ALA A 119 -8.57 -7.99 -12.10
N TYR A 120 -9.24 -8.16 -10.98
CA TYR A 120 -9.48 -7.08 -10.04
C TYR A 120 -9.58 -7.63 -8.63
N ILE A 121 -9.38 -6.74 -7.65
CA ILE A 121 -9.37 -7.08 -6.23
C ILE A 121 -10.55 -6.37 -5.57
N GLU A 122 -11.50 -7.15 -5.06
CA GLU A 122 -12.60 -6.69 -4.23
C GLU A 122 -12.20 -6.84 -2.77
N GLY A 123 -11.74 -5.77 -2.14
CA GLY A 123 -11.40 -5.80 -0.71
C GLY A 123 -10.70 -4.53 -0.26
N ARG A 124 -10.71 -4.32 1.05
CA ARG A 124 -9.84 -3.33 1.69
C ARG A 124 -8.66 -4.11 2.24
N ALA A 125 -7.48 -3.93 1.65
CA ALA A 125 -6.26 -4.25 2.38
C ALA A 125 -6.30 -3.39 3.64
N LEU A 126 -6.31 -4.02 4.81
CA LEU A 126 -5.95 -3.32 6.03
C LEU A 126 -4.56 -2.77 5.77
N ARG A 127 -4.41 -1.47 5.56
CA ARG A 127 -3.09 -0.86 5.49
C ARG A 127 -2.45 -1.15 6.84
N PRO A 128 -1.35 -1.91 6.94
CA PRO A 128 -0.67 -2.09 8.21
C PRO A 128 -0.16 -0.76 8.78
N ASN A 129 -0.04 0.26 7.92
CA ASN A 129 0.32 1.64 8.25
C ASN A 129 -0.87 2.63 8.12
N ASP A 130 -2.12 2.17 8.09
CA ASP A 130 -3.19 3.01 8.66
C ASP A 130 -3.14 2.73 10.16
N ASP A 131 -2.13 3.28 10.83
CA ASP A 131 -2.37 3.75 12.17
C ASP A 131 -3.56 4.68 12.03
N GLY A 132 -4.74 4.21 12.44
CA GLY A 132 -5.95 4.99 12.67
C GLY A 132 -5.69 6.01 13.79
N SER A 133 -4.58 6.74 13.67
CA SER A 133 -4.23 7.85 14.49
C SER A 133 -5.37 8.82 14.23
N ASN A 134 -6.13 9.08 15.29
CA ASN A 134 -7.08 10.16 15.34
C ASN A 134 -6.28 11.47 15.29
N THR A 135 -5.54 11.71 14.20
CA THR A 135 -4.65 12.86 14.01
C THR A 135 -5.48 14.13 14.11
N GLY A 136 -6.71 14.09 13.59
CA GLY A 136 -7.70 15.17 13.75
C GLY A 136 -8.06 15.44 15.21
N ALA A 137 -8.29 14.41 16.04
CA ALA A 137 -8.63 14.60 17.45
C ALA A 137 -7.43 15.11 18.26
N ARG A 138 -6.22 14.62 18.00
CA ARG A 138 -4.99 15.11 18.64
C ARG A 138 -4.72 16.57 18.30
N LEU A 139 -4.91 16.96 17.04
CA LEU A 139 -4.69 18.33 16.58
C LEU A 139 -5.74 19.29 17.17
N ALA A 140 -7.00 18.85 17.31
CA ALA A 140 -8.04 19.62 17.98
C ALA A 140 -7.77 19.84 19.48
N ILE A 141 -7.23 18.83 20.18
CA ILE A 141 -6.83 18.94 21.60
C ILE A 141 -5.68 19.94 21.75
N ILE A 142 -4.66 19.86 20.89
CA ILE A 142 -3.52 20.79 20.93
C ILE A 142 -4.00 22.22 20.67
N LEU A 143 -4.86 22.44 19.68
CA LEU A 143 -5.38 23.76 19.34
C LEU A 143 -6.21 24.37 20.49
N THR A 144 -7.04 23.55 21.16
CA THR A 144 -7.85 24.01 22.30
C THR A 144 -7.01 24.38 23.51
N VAL A 145 -5.93 23.63 23.80
CA VAL A 145 -4.98 24.00 24.87
C VAL A 145 -4.24 25.31 24.55
N LEU A 146 -3.88 25.54 23.28
CA LEU A 146 -3.19 26.76 22.87
C LEU A 146 -4.08 28.00 23.02
N LEU A 147 -5.36 27.90 22.65
CA LEU A 147 -6.35 28.98 22.79
C LEU A 147 -6.66 29.32 24.24
N THR A 148 -6.68 28.33 25.14
CA THR A 148 -6.93 28.56 26.57
C THR A 148 -5.74 29.26 27.23
N MET A 149 -4.50 28.88 26.90
CA MET A 149 -3.31 29.59 27.37
C MET A 149 -3.29 31.05 26.90
N PHE A 150 -3.66 31.31 25.65
CA PHE A 150 -3.73 32.66 25.11
C PHE A 150 -4.77 33.53 25.83
N SER A 151 -5.94 32.96 26.11
CA SER A 151 -7.02 33.65 26.85
C SER A 151 -6.58 34.02 28.27
N ILE A 152 -5.88 33.11 28.95
CA ILE A 152 -5.34 33.36 30.30
C ILE A 152 -4.31 34.49 30.26
N ALA A 153 -3.39 34.49 29.29
CA ALA A 153 -2.38 35.53 29.14
C ALA A 153 -3.00 36.93 28.95
N ILE A 154 -4.06 37.05 28.13
CA ILE A 154 -4.79 38.31 27.93
C ILE A 154 -5.43 38.80 29.23
N ILE A 155 -6.04 37.90 30.02
CA ILE A 155 -6.66 38.26 31.32
C ILE A 155 -5.61 38.81 32.29
N PHE A 156 -4.45 38.14 32.40
CA PHE A 156 -3.35 38.62 33.24
C PHE A 156 -2.82 39.97 32.78
N PHE A 157 -2.69 40.18 31.46
CA PHE A 157 -2.22 41.44 30.90
C PHE A 157 -3.19 42.60 31.21
N ILE A 158 -4.51 42.39 31.04
CA ILE A 158 -5.52 43.39 31.38
C ILE A 158 -5.52 43.70 32.88
N LYS A 159 -5.39 42.67 33.74
CA LYS A 159 -5.34 42.84 35.19
C LYS A 159 -4.10 43.62 35.62
N GLY A 160 -2.93 43.30 35.07
CA GLY A 160 -1.68 44.04 35.32
C GLY A 160 -1.77 45.51 34.88
N SER A 161 -2.33 45.78 33.70
CA SER A 161 -2.52 47.16 33.21
C SER A 161 -3.45 48.00 34.11
N ARG A 162 -4.47 47.39 34.73
CA ARG A 162 -5.37 48.07 35.67
C ARG A 162 -4.68 48.45 36.98
N GLU A 163 -3.81 47.59 37.51
CA GLU A 163 -3.07 47.89 38.74
C GLU A 163 -2.01 48.98 38.52
N LEU A 164 -1.39 49.03 37.34
CA LEU A 164 -0.49 50.13 36.95
C LEU A 164 -1.22 51.48 36.83
N LYS A 165 -2.47 51.49 36.34
CA LYS A 165 -3.27 52.73 36.27
C LYS A 165 -3.70 53.24 37.65
N LYS A 166 -3.91 52.37 38.63
CA LYS A 166 -4.22 52.77 40.02
C LYS A 166 -3.02 53.34 40.76
N THR A 167 -1.81 52.93 40.40
CA THR A 167 -0.57 53.38 41.06
C THR A 167 0.00 54.68 40.48
N ASN A 168 -0.47 55.14 39.32
CA ASN A 168 -0.11 56.45 38.75
C ASN A 168 -0.73 57.67 39.49
N GLY A 169 -1.43 57.47 40.60
CA GLY A 169 -1.77 58.52 41.58
C GLY A 169 -0.77 58.67 42.74
N ALA A 170 0.18 57.74 42.87
CA ALA A 170 1.24 57.84 43.87
C ALA A 170 2.56 58.13 43.15
N VAL A 171 3.02 59.37 43.26
CA VAL A 171 4.36 59.79 42.82
C VAL A 171 5.40 58.99 43.61
N VAL A 172 5.86 57.88 43.03
CA VAL A 172 7.04 57.18 43.53
C VAL A 172 8.25 58.00 43.10
N LYS A 173 8.83 58.73 44.06
CA LYS A 173 10.18 59.31 43.93
C LYS A 173 11.17 58.16 43.79
N VAL A 174 11.47 57.78 42.55
CA VAL A 174 12.57 56.88 42.24
C VAL A 174 13.87 57.64 42.49
N LYS A 175 14.58 57.30 43.57
CA LYS A 175 16.00 57.65 43.73
C LYS A 175 16.77 56.94 42.62
N GLN A 176 17.40 57.71 41.74
CA GLN A 176 18.36 57.21 40.77
C GLN A 176 19.49 56.49 41.51
N ALA A 177 19.50 55.17 41.47
CA ALA A 177 20.69 54.38 41.71
C ALA A 177 21.45 54.28 40.39
N LYS A 178 22.67 54.80 40.40
CA LYS A 178 23.66 54.78 39.33
C LYS A 178 24.03 53.32 39.02
N ILE A 179 23.53 52.77 37.92
CA ILE A 179 23.91 51.44 37.44
C ILE A 179 24.99 51.62 36.38
N SER A 180 26.19 51.17 36.73
CA SER A 180 27.34 51.02 35.85
C SER A 180 27.03 49.98 34.78
N THR A 181 26.99 50.38 33.53
CA THR A 181 26.94 49.50 32.36
C THR A 181 28.28 48.78 32.22
N ASN A 182 28.28 47.46 32.36
CA ASN A 182 29.36 46.59 31.88
C ASN A 182 28.77 45.82 30.69
N ILE A 183 29.06 46.30 29.49
CA ILE A 183 28.67 45.68 28.23
C ILE A 183 29.66 44.54 28.00
N GLN A 184 29.18 43.30 28.10
CA GLN A 184 29.93 42.12 27.68
C GLN A 184 29.43 41.72 26.29
N ASP A 185 30.38 41.73 25.38
CA ASP A 185 30.29 41.60 23.93
C ASP A 185 29.84 40.20 23.49
N GLU A 186 28.93 40.14 22.52
CA GLU A 186 28.52 38.92 21.84
C GLU A 186 29.61 38.51 20.83
N GLY A 187 30.32 37.43 21.11
CA GLY A 187 31.20 36.75 20.16
C GLY A 187 30.51 35.54 19.54
N SER A 188 29.72 35.75 18.47
CA SER A 188 29.22 34.67 17.60
C SER A 188 30.39 34.00 16.87
N ARG A 189 30.56 32.68 17.02
CA ARG A 189 31.45 31.91 16.16
C ARG A 189 30.73 30.65 15.68
N SER A 190 30.12 30.78 14.51
CA SER A 190 29.71 29.68 13.65
C SER A 190 30.93 29.27 12.83
N ASP A 191 31.54 28.13 13.16
CA ASP A 191 32.48 27.45 12.27
C ASP A 191 31.80 26.18 11.73
N SER A 192 31.56 26.25 10.43
CA SER A 192 31.23 25.17 9.52
C SER A 192 32.27 24.06 9.56
N LEU A 193 31.83 22.79 9.55
CA LEU A 193 32.67 21.71 9.04
C LEU A 193 31.88 20.78 8.13
N ILE A 194 32.44 20.68 6.94
CA ILE A 194 32.11 19.94 5.74
C ILE A 194 32.33 18.44 5.98
N GLN A 195 31.46 17.58 5.44
CA GLN A 195 31.91 16.44 4.63
C GLN A 195 30.78 15.87 3.77
N THR A 196 30.86 16.24 2.49
CA THR A 196 30.38 15.54 1.31
C THR A 196 30.93 14.11 1.28
N ALA A 197 30.07 13.13 1.05
CA ALA A 197 30.44 11.79 0.60
C ALA A 197 29.80 11.56 -0.78
N GLU A 198 30.64 11.15 -1.73
CA GLU A 198 30.36 10.87 -3.13
C GLU A 198 29.46 9.63 -3.31
N PRO A 199 28.69 9.55 -4.40
CA PRO A 199 28.07 8.30 -4.84
C PRO A 199 29.09 7.43 -5.60
N GLU A 200 29.31 6.21 -5.11
CA GLU A 200 29.94 5.13 -5.89
C GLU A 200 29.05 4.76 -7.09
N SER A 201 29.61 4.88 -8.28
CA SER A 201 29.17 4.24 -9.51
C SER A 201 29.55 2.77 -9.46
N LEU A 202 28.57 1.87 -9.60
CA LEU A 202 28.81 0.47 -9.90
C LEU A 202 28.71 0.28 -11.42
N ASP A 203 29.86 -0.06 -11.99
CA ASP A 203 30.05 -0.36 -13.39
C ASP A 203 29.24 -1.59 -13.83
N GLU A 204 28.69 -1.45 -15.03
CA GLU A 204 28.32 -2.55 -15.92
C GLU A 204 29.57 -3.37 -16.26
N ASP A 205 29.51 -4.69 -16.11
CA ASP A 205 30.11 -5.66 -17.05
C ASP A 205 29.99 -7.08 -16.46
N ASP A 206 29.24 -7.97 -17.14
CA ASP A 206 29.77 -9.19 -17.75
C ASP A 206 28.65 -10.23 -18.08
N LYS A 207 28.53 -10.49 -19.39
CA LYS A 207 28.16 -11.75 -20.09
C LYS A 207 26.75 -12.33 -20.02
#